data_AF-A0A418SRG7-F1
#
_entry.id   AF-A0A418SRG7-F1
#
_cell.length_a   1.000
_cell.length_b   1.000
_cell.length_c   1.000
_cell.angle_alpha   90.00
_cell.angle_beta   90.00
_cell.angle_gamma   90.00
#
_symmetry.space_group_name_H-M   'P 1'
#
loop_
_entity.id
_entity.type
_entity.pdbx_description
1 polymer ?
#
loop_
_entity_poly.entity_id
_entity_poly.type
_entity_poly.pdbx_seq_one_letter_code
_entity_poly.pdbx_strand_id
1 'polypeptide(L)'
;MVFSVNLGVGGPAGWNLLQRTETKSKQVLARDPVVKREIDYYRDRIQHVETADDLVGDYRLLSVALKAHGLETEINYRGLIKKVLESDLSDPRSLANRLSDKRYLRLAESFDFNRKASGGIDTSIPFEDRVGLKGYSREILGFASRQKDKIAALAQDTRDDFSFWGKVRKDVSLRKVFTVALNLPDDFGKSTSFTDSSGEQRSLVTTRSRPAVEKAKILSALKDVTGAESFKELADPGMAEKLIRAYVFNNRDAIIQQKIEADATAQIGSDPRKPDPKDDFLRNIGLTGFDKGTIRAVQKSHDAMQKIFEVKDRDSTITFALLRNDDLQDVLNSAFDLGEDFNGLSFLKKEEAFTEKAKNIFNVESLTEFADPAKLEQVFRRHVFRLRTAEKPDDPSKTADPVETVATAYLDREFESRIGQSDQTLRLALNARREIARIAEAGRSDRANWYELLSNPPLRQVFQGAFNFGPHIGALDVDRQVEEFTSAARRVLGTDSFTDISRKETTERLLRTYLARSQTSDSFAVNRYGAALTLLANPGPIF
;
A
#
# COMPACT_ATOMS: atom_id res chain seq x y z
N MET A 1 -29.17 16.22 16.34
CA MET A 1 -28.76 17.63 16.22
C MET A 1 -27.65 17.71 15.19
N VAL A 2 -27.71 18.66 14.26
CA VAL A 2 -26.64 18.92 13.30
C VAL A 2 -25.52 19.63 14.05
N PHE A 3 -24.29 19.13 13.98
CA PHE A 3 -23.14 19.81 14.59
C PHE A 3 -22.91 21.19 13.93
N SER A 4 -22.96 22.27 14.72
CA SER A 4 -22.69 23.63 14.27
C SER A 4 -21.52 24.22 15.07
N VAL A 5 -20.51 24.75 14.38
CA VAL A 5 -19.41 25.47 15.05
C VAL A 5 -19.83 26.93 15.18
N ASN A 6 -20.16 27.35 16.40
CA ASN A 6 -20.40 28.75 16.71
C ASN A 6 -19.11 29.37 17.25
N LEU A 7 -18.45 30.19 16.42
CA LEU A 7 -17.18 30.82 16.78
C LEU A 7 -17.38 32.14 17.54
N GLY A 8 -18.56 32.76 17.46
CA GLY A 8 -18.91 34.03 18.13
C GLY A 8 -18.10 35.27 17.72
N VAL A 9 -16.93 35.09 17.10
CA VAL A 9 -15.96 36.13 16.70
C VAL A 9 -15.24 35.68 15.43
N GLY A 10 -15.17 36.55 14.41
CA GLY A 10 -14.46 36.29 13.14
C GLY A 10 -12.98 36.72 13.14
N GLY A 11 -12.35 36.64 11.97
CA GLY A 11 -10.98 37.12 11.69
C GLY A 11 -9.88 36.55 12.61
N PRO A 12 -8.83 37.32 12.97
CA PRO A 12 -7.68 36.76 13.71
C PRO A 12 -8.03 36.16 15.09
N ALA A 13 -9.03 36.73 15.79
CA ALA A 13 -9.49 36.21 17.07
C ALA A 13 -10.26 34.88 16.90
N GLY A 14 -11.17 34.81 15.92
CA GLY A 14 -11.86 33.58 15.54
C GLY A 14 -10.90 32.47 15.10
N TRP A 15 -9.86 32.82 14.34
CA TRP A 15 -8.81 31.91 13.91
C TRP A 15 -8.05 31.28 15.07
N ASN A 16 -7.63 32.08 16.07
CA ASN A 16 -6.95 31.55 17.25
C ASN A 16 -7.84 30.57 18.03
N LEU A 17 -9.13 30.88 18.17
CA LEU A 17 -10.09 29.99 18.85
C LEU A 17 -10.28 28.69 18.06
N LEU A 18 -10.43 28.81 16.74
CA LEU A 18 -10.57 27.67 15.84
C LEU A 18 -9.36 26.73 15.95
N GLN A 19 -8.13 27.25 15.89
CA GLN A 19 -6.91 26.44 16.04
C GLN A 19 -6.87 25.65 17.36
N ARG A 20 -7.36 26.24 18.46
CA ARG A 20 -7.40 25.58 19.77
C ARG A 20 -8.48 24.50 19.87
N THR A 21 -9.55 24.62 19.09
CA THR A 21 -10.75 23.77 19.20
C THR A 21 -10.92 22.81 18.03
N GLU A 22 -10.09 22.93 16.99
CA GLU A 22 -10.19 22.20 15.73
C GLU A 22 -10.22 20.68 15.93
N THR A 23 -9.23 20.11 16.63
CA THR A 23 -9.12 18.67 16.83
C THR A 23 -10.37 18.09 17.49
N LYS A 24 -10.84 18.73 18.57
CA LYS A 24 -12.06 18.32 19.28
C LYS A 24 -13.29 18.48 18.40
N SER A 25 -13.37 19.56 17.62
CA SER A 25 -14.48 19.84 16.72
C SER A 25 -14.58 18.81 15.59
N LYS A 26 -13.44 18.40 15.00
CA LYS A 26 -13.38 17.33 14.00
C LYS A 26 -13.77 15.97 14.59
N GLN A 27 -13.36 15.66 15.83
CA GLN A 27 -13.78 14.43 16.51
C GLN A 27 -15.29 14.37 16.76
N VAL A 28 -15.92 15.51 17.09
CA VAL A 28 -17.38 15.60 17.22
C VAL A 28 -18.05 15.47 15.86
N LEU A 29 -17.53 16.13 14.84
CA LEU A 29 -18.04 16.04 13.47
C LEU A 29 -17.99 14.62 12.91
N ALA A 30 -16.93 13.86 13.19
CA ALA A 30 -16.80 12.46 12.78
C ALA A 30 -17.91 11.56 13.38
N ARG A 31 -18.52 11.98 14.49
CA ARG A 31 -19.64 11.30 15.15
C ARG A 31 -21.01 11.82 14.67
N ASP A 32 -21.06 12.86 13.84
CA ASP A 32 -22.31 13.38 13.28
C ASP A 32 -22.97 12.27 12.42
N PRO A 33 -24.24 11.92 12.67
CA PRO A 33 -24.88 10.80 11.97
C PRO A 33 -24.95 10.96 10.45
N VAL A 34 -24.98 12.19 9.92
CA VAL A 34 -24.99 12.42 8.47
C VAL A 34 -23.59 12.14 7.91
N VAL A 35 -22.56 12.71 8.53
CA VAL A 35 -21.16 12.54 8.10
C VAL A 35 -20.74 11.08 8.16
N LYS A 36 -21.05 10.41 9.29
CA LYS A 36 -20.76 8.98 9.46
C LYS A 36 -21.42 8.13 8.38
N ARG A 37 -22.71 8.37 8.07
CA ARG A 37 -23.42 7.62 7.02
C ARG A 37 -22.82 7.79 5.62
N GLU A 38 -22.29 8.96 5.29
CA GLU A 38 -21.63 9.18 3.99
C GLU A 38 -20.26 8.48 3.93
N ILE A 39 -19.48 8.55 5.01
CA ILE A 39 -18.17 7.89 5.10
C ILE A 39 -18.32 6.36 5.09
N ASP A 40 -19.24 5.81 5.89
CA ASP A 40 -19.49 4.36 5.95
C ASP A 40 -19.99 3.85 4.59
N TYR A 41 -20.91 4.58 3.93
CA TYR A 41 -21.36 4.24 2.59
C TYR A 41 -20.21 4.22 1.57
N TYR A 42 -19.32 5.23 1.64
CA TYR A 42 -18.14 5.28 0.77
C TYR A 42 -17.23 4.07 0.99
N ARG A 43 -16.89 3.76 2.25
CA ARG A 43 -16.03 2.60 2.61
C ARG A 43 -16.57 1.28 2.07
N ASP A 44 -17.85 1.03 2.25
CA ASP A 44 -18.47 -0.25 1.87
C ASP A 44 -18.59 -0.40 0.35
N ARG A 45 -18.88 0.70 -0.35
CA ARG A 45 -19.20 0.65 -1.79
C ARG A 45 -17.99 0.85 -2.68
N ILE A 46 -17.01 1.64 -2.28
CA ILE A 46 -15.88 1.99 -3.16
C ILE A 46 -15.02 0.77 -3.54
N GLN A 47 -15.00 -0.27 -2.71
CA GLN A 47 -14.28 -1.52 -3.00
C GLN A 47 -14.82 -2.27 -4.23
N HIS A 48 -16.08 -2.01 -4.59
CA HIS A 48 -16.77 -2.64 -5.72
C HIS A 48 -16.73 -1.79 -7.00
N VAL A 49 -16.08 -0.62 -6.95
CA VAL A 49 -15.99 0.32 -8.08
C VAL A 49 -14.75 0.00 -8.90
N GLU A 50 -14.97 -0.53 -10.09
CA GLU A 50 -13.90 -0.95 -11.01
C GLU A 50 -13.66 0.05 -12.14
N THR A 51 -14.67 0.87 -12.46
CA THR A 51 -14.63 1.81 -13.59
C THR A 51 -15.05 3.23 -13.20
N ALA A 52 -14.71 4.19 -14.07
CA ALA A 52 -15.18 5.57 -13.94
C ALA A 52 -16.72 5.69 -14.02
N ASP A 53 -17.37 4.81 -14.79
CA ASP A 53 -18.82 4.73 -14.89
C ASP A 53 -19.46 4.31 -13.56
N ASP A 54 -18.87 3.34 -12.87
CA ASP A 54 -19.36 2.89 -11.56
C ASP A 54 -19.32 4.03 -10.53
N LEU A 55 -18.24 4.83 -10.53
CA LEU A 55 -18.09 5.95 -9.61
C LEU A 55 -19.05 7.10 -9.92
N VAL A 56 -19.17 7.48 -11.20
CA VAL A 56 -19.98 8.62 -11.63
C VAL A 56 -21.49 8.28 -11.64
N GLY A 57 -21.82 6.98 -11.77
CA GLY A 57 -23.17 6.45 -11.70
C GLY A 57 -23.78 6.54 -10.30
N ASP A 58 -22.97 6.40 -9.25
CA ASP A 58 -23.42 6.54 -7.85
C ASP A 58 -23.23 7.98 -7.34
N TYR A 59 -24.34 8.72 -7.22
CA TYR A 59 -24.33 10.10 -6.77
C TYR A 59 -23.71 10.30 -5.37
N ARG A 60 -23.90 9.34 -4.45
CA ARG A 60 -23.40 9.46 -3.07
C ARG A 60 -21.89 9.25 -3.06
N LEU A 61 -21.40 8.24 -3.77
CA LEU A 61 -19.95 8.02 -3.94
C LEU A 61 -19.27 9.21 -4.62
N LEU A 62 -19.84 9.67 -5.73
CA LEU A 62 -19.32 10.81 -6.46
C LEU A 62 -19.29 12.08 -5.58
N SER A 63 -20.34 12.33 -4.78
CA SER A 63 -20.39 13.46 -3.85
C SER A 63 -19.28 13.41 -2.81
N VAL A 64 -19.02 12.24 -2.21
CA VAL A 64 -17.93 12.06 -1.23
C VAL A 64 -16.57 12.28 -1.90
N ALA A 65 -16.34 11.64 -3.06
CA ALA A 65 -15.11 11.75 -3.83
C ALA A 65 -14.82 13.21 -4.24
N LEU A 66 -15.80 13.91 -4.81
CA LEU A 66 -15.65 15.30 -5.22
C LEU A 66 -15.39 16.22 -4.02
N LYS A 67 -16.15 16.08 -2.92
CA LYS A 67 -15.93 16.91 -1.73
C LYS A 67 -14.55 16.71 -1.14
N ALA A 68 -14.07 15.46 -1.03
CA ALA A 68 -12.71 15.17 -0.53
C ALA A 68 -11.61 15.88 -1.34
N HIS A 69 -11.83 16.06 -2.64
CA HIS A 69 -10.92 16.75 -3.56
C HIS A 69 -11.18 18.26 -3.68
N GLY A 70 -12.21 18.77 -2.99
CA GLY A 70 -12.62 20.18 -3.05
C GLY A 70 -13.26 20.56 -4.38
N LEU A 71 -13.96 19.63 -5.03
CA LEU A 71 -14.69 19.79 -6.30
C LEU A 71 -16.21 19.65 -6.08
N GLU A 72 -16.71 20.00 -4.90
CA GLU A 72 -18.12 19.83 -4.53
C GLU A 72 -19.10 20.57 -5.47
N THR A 73 -18.67 21.67 -6.09
CA THR A 73 -19.45 22.43 -7.08
C THR A 73 -19.58 21.71 -8.42
N GLU A 74 -18.75 20.69 -8.66
CA GLU A 74 -18.65 20.02 -9.96
C GLU A 74 -19.59 18.82 -10.12
N ILE A 75 -20.45 18.58 -9.12
CA ILE A 75 -21.37 17.44 -9.06
C ILE A 75 -22.31 17.34 -10.29
N ASN A 76 -22.59 18.47 -10.93
CA ASN A 76 -23.44 18.55 -12.12
C ASN A 76 -22.67 18.29 -13.44
N TYR A 77 -21.33 18.31 -13.44
CA TYR A 77 -20.51 18.11 -14.64
C TYR A 77 -20.01 16.67 -14.77
N ARG A 78 -20.91 15.70 -14.57
CA ARG A 78 -20.58 14.26 -14.56
C ARG A 78 -19.81 13.79 -15.79
N GLY A 79 -20.16 14.28 -16.98
CA GLY A 79 -19.46 13.92 -18.22
C GLY A 79 -18.01 14.41 -18.28
N LEU A 80 -17.71 15.58 -17.68
CA LEU A 80 -16.34 16.06 -17.54
C LEU A 80 -15.57 15.20 -16.52
N ILE A 81 -16.18 14.94 -15.36
CA ILE A 81 -15.56 14.12 -14.31
C ILE A 81 -15.24 12.71 -14.81
N LYS A 82 -16.16 12.08 -15.53
CA LYS A 82 -15.93 10.78 -16.17
C LYS A 82 -14.69 10.82 -17.07
N LYS A 83 -14.62 11.76 -18.01
CA LYS A 83 -13.46 11.90 -18.92
C LYS A 83 -12.13 12.17 -18.18
N VAL A 84 -12.19 12.88 -17.06
CA VAL A 84 -11.02 13.12 -16.20
C VAL A 84 -10.56 11.82 -15.55
N LEU A 85 -11.48 11.02 -15.00
CA LEU A 85 -11.20 9.72 -14.37
C LEU A 85 -10.72 8.67 -15.38
N GLU A 86 -11.15 8.76 -16.64
CA GLU A 86 -10.72 7.90 -17.75
C GLU A 86 -9.41 8.37 -18.41
N SER A 87 -8.82 9.48 -17.96
CA SER A 87 -7.59 10.00 -18.56
C SER A 87 -6.40 9.09 -18.29
N ASP A 88 -5.53 8.91 -19.28
CA ASP A 88 -4.23 8.30 -19.07
C ASP A 88 -3.32 9.30 -18.34
N LEU A 89 -2.98 9.01 -17.08
CA LEU A 89 -2.16 9.89 -16.26
C LEU A 89 -0.70 9.91 -16.69
N SER A 90 -0.24 8.91 -17.45
CA SER A 90 1.11 8.84 -17.98
C SER A 90 1.31 9.73 -19.21
N ASP A 91 0.24 10.07 -19.95
CA ASP A 91 0.29 11.00 -21.06
C ASP A 91 0.21 12.46 -20.57
N PRO A 92 1.26 13.28 -20.72
CA PRO A 92 1.24 14.70 -20.33
C PRO A 92 0.18 15.52 -21.07
N ARG A 93 -0.34 15.02 -22.21
CA ARG A 93 -1.40 15.67 -23.00
C ARG A 93 -2.81 15.20 -22.64
N SER A 94 -2.97 14.30 -21.68
CA SER A 94 -4.28 13.84 -21.23
C SER A 94 -5.09 14.98 -20.60
N LEU A 95 -6.42 14.83 -20.59
CA LEU A 95 -7.33 15.86 -20.10
C LEU A 95 -7.02 16.23 -18.65
N ALA A 96 -6.84 15.24 -17.78
CA ALA A 96 -6.48 15.44 -16.37
C ALA A 96 -5.20 16.28 -16.22
N ASN A 97 -4.16 16.00 -17.02
CA ASN A 97 -2.88 16.73 -16.97
C ASN A 97 -2.98 18.16 -17.52
N ARG A 98 -3.84 18.41 -18.51
CA ARG A 98 -3.97 19.71 -19.19
C ARG A 98 -4.90 20.70 -18.48
N LEU A 99 -5.81 20.23 -17.62
CA LEU A 99 -6.68 21.12 -16.86
C LEU A 99 -5.84 22.07 -15.99
N SER A 100 -6.23 23.33 -15.99
CA SER A 100 -5.56 24.36 -15.18
C SER A 100 -5.72 24.03 -13.70
N ASP A 101 -6.94 23.75 -13.26
CA ASP A 101 -7.23 23.35 -11.89
C ASP A 101 -6.76 21.91 -11.63
N LYS A 102 -5.68 21.78 -10.86
CA LYS A 102 -5.06 20.48 -10.56
C LYS A 102 -5.86 19.62 -9.59
N ARG A 103 -6.95 20.13 -9.01
CA ARG A 103 -7.89 19.29 -8.22
C ARG A 103 -8.46 18.13 -9.05
N TYR A 104 -8.67 18.33 -10.35
CA TYR A 104 -9.15 17.29 -11.27
C TYR A 104 -8.11 16.18 -11.48
N LEU A 105 -6.83 16.56 -11.64
CA LEU A 105 -5.74 15.59 -11.71
C LEU A 105 -5.67 14.75 -10.43
N ARG A 106 -5.73 15.40 -9.26
CA ARG A 106 -5.71 14.72 -7.96
C ARG A 106 -6.87 13.75 -7.77
N LEU A 107 -8.05 14.10 -8.29
CA LEU A 107 -9.20 13.20 -8.31
C LEU A 107 -8.89 11.95 -9.13
N ALA A 108 -8.37 12.12 -10.35
CA ALA A 108 -8.02 10.99 -11.21
C ALA A 108 -6.90 10.11 -10.62
N GLU A 109 -5.86 10.72 -10.03
CA GLU A 109 -4.78 10.01 -9.34
C GLU A 109 -5.27 9.14 -8.18
N SER A 110 -6.33 9.57 -7.49
CA SER A 110 -6.87 8.85 -6.33
C SER A 110 -7.63 7.57 -6.69
N PHE A 111 -8.09 7.42 -7.93
CA PHE A 111 -8.87 6.27 -8.38
C PHE A 111 -8.19 5.42 -9.46
N ASP A 112 -7.42 6.04 -10.36
CA ASP A 112 -6.59 5.43 -11.43
C ASP A 112 -7.20 4.18 -12.09
N PHE A 113 -8.41 4.31 -12.67
CA PHE A 113 -9.15 3.18 -13.26
C PHE A 113 -8.46 2.53 -14.48
N ASN A 114 -7.67 3.29 -15.24
CA ASN A 114 -6.94 2.77 -16.40
C ASN A 114 -5.90 1.70 -16.02
N ARG A 115 -5.31 1.78 -14.83
CA ARG A 115 -4.37 0.77 -14.33
C ARG A 115 -5.07 -0.55 -13.97
N LYS A 116 -6.35 -0.51 -13.57
CA LYS A 116 -7.10 -1.69 -13.10
C LYS A 116 -7.63 -2.57 -14.24
N ALA A 117 -7.95 -2.00 -15.40
CA ALA A 117 -8.60 -2.71 -16.51
C ALA A 117 -7.70 -3.73 -17.26
N SER A 118 -6.39 -3.75 -17.01
CA SER A 118 -5.40 -4.53 -17.78
C SER A 118 -5.07 -5.94 -17.24
N GLY A 119 -5.88 -6.58 -16.38
CA GLY A 119 -5.56 -7.89 -15.77
C GLY A 119 -6.67 -8.97 -15.75
N GLY A 120 -6.73 -9.89 -16.72
CA GLY A 120 -7.62 -11.07 -16.71
C GLY A 120 -7.01 -12.37 -17.31
N ILE A 121 -7.32 -13.55 -16.75
CA ILE A 121 -6.67 -14.87 -16.98
C ILE A 121 -7.38 -15.75 -18.04
N ASP A 122 -6.62 -16.40 -18.92
CA ASP A 122 -7.05 -17.34 -19.99
C ASP A 122 -6.87 -18.82 -19.59
N THR A 123 -7.86 -19.66 -19.93
CA THR A 123 -7.96 -21.08 -19.51
C THR A 123 -7.49 -22.10 -20.54
N SER A 124 -6.98 -21.68 -21.70
CA SER A 124 -6.49 -22.56 -22.77
C SER A 124 -5.03 -23.07 -22.59
N ILE A 125 -4.41 -22.89 -21.42
CA ILE A 125 -2.97 -23.10 -21.19
C ILE A 125 -2.66 -24.51 -20.58
N PRO A 126 -1.56 -25.21 -20.95
CA PRO A 126 -1.21 -26.58 -20.47
C PRO A 126 -0.96 -26.75 -18.95
N PHE A 127 -1.02 -28.00 -18.46
CA PHE A 127 -0.96 -28.36 -17.03
C PHE A 127 0.25 -27.77 -16.29
N GLU A 128 1.47 -27.82 -16.85
CA GLU A 128 2.67 -27.30 -16.16
C GLU A 128 2.62 -25.78 -15.90
N ASP A 129 1.83 -25.08 -16.70
CA ASP A 129 1.67 -23.62 -16.66
C ASP A 129 0.50 -23.20 -15.77
N ARG A 130 -0.54 -24.02 -15.67
CA ARG A 130 -1.67 -23.80 -14.73
C ARG A 130 -1.29 -24.00 -13.26
N VAL A 131 -0.25 -24.78 -12.99
CA VAL A 131 0.19 -25.13 -11.63
C VAL A 131 1.56 -24.60 -11.24
N GLY A 132 2.18 -23.79 -12.11
CA GLY A 132 3.43 -23.10 -11.83
C GLY A 132 4.63 -24.03 -11.63
N LEU A 133 4.74 -25.17 -12.35
CA LEU A 133 5.80 -26.18 -12.18
C LEU A 133 7.01 -26.07 -13.16
N LYS A 134 6.92 -25.24 -14.21
CA LYS A 134 7.85 -24.15 -14.57
C LYS A 134 9.42 -24.19 -14.44
N GLY A 135 10.17 -25.30 -14.34
CA GLY A 135 11.66 -25.24 -14.11
C GLY A 135 12.27 -25.85 -12.82
N TYR A 136 11.70 -26.93 -12.27
CA TYR A 136 12.46 -27.81 -11.36
C TYR A 136 13.42 -28.66 -12.23
N SER A 137 14.40 -29.37 -11.65
CA SER A 137 15.30 -30.20 -12.45
C SER A 137 14.49 -31.21 -13.28
N ARG A 138 14.78 -31.30 -14.59
CA ARG A 138 14.06 -32.17 -15.54
C ARG A 138 14.03 -33.63 -15.07
N GLU A 139 15.06 -34.03 -14.32
CA GLU A 139 15.22 -35.35 -13.73
C GLU A 139 14.29 -35.59 -12.52
N ILE A 140 14.17 -34.64 -11.59
CA ILE A 140 13.27 -34.75 -10.42
C ILE A 140 11.81 -34.66 -10.88
N LEU A 141 11.48 -33.75 -11.81
CA LEU A 141 10.12 -33.66 -12.37
C LEU A 141 9.74 -34.90 -13.18
N GLY A 142 10.66 -35.42 -13.99
CA GLY A 142 10.44 -36.65 -14.72
C GLY A 142 10.24 -37.84 -13.77
N PHE A 143 11.03 -37.92 -12.69
CA PHE A 143 10.87 -38.96 -11.67
C PHE A 143 9.53 -38.83 -10.93
N ALA A 144 9.20 -37.63 -10.45
CA ALA A 144 8.00 -37.29 -9.71
C ALA A 144 6.71 -37.55 -10.51
N SER A 145 6.67 -37.11 -11.77
CA SER A 145 5.53 -37.33 -12.66
C SER A 145 5.26 -38.82 -12.88
N ARG A 146 6.29 -39.63 -13.11
CA ARG A 146 6.16 -41.10 -13.21
C ARG A 146 5.67 -41.75 -11.92
N GLN A 147 5.97 -41.17 -10.75
CA GLN A 147 5.47 -41.71 -9.49
C GLN A 147 4.03 -41.29 -9.20
N LYS A 148 3.55 -40.14 -9.69
CA LYS A 148 2.14 -39.70 -9.54
C LYS A 148 1.16 -40.77 -10.02
N ASP A 149 1.31 -41.18 -11.28
CA ASP A 149 0.41 -42.16 -11.90
C ASP A 149 0.54 -43.54 -11.24
N LYS A 150 1.75 -43.90 -10.83
CA LYS A 150 2.03 -45.15 -10.11
C LYS A 150 1.37 -45.20 -8.73
N ILE A 151 1.33 -44.07 -8.02
CA ILE A 151 0.68 -43.95 -6.71
C ILE A 151 -0.84 -44.05 -6.85
N ALA A 152 -1.42 -43.35 -7.82
CA ALA A 152 -2.86 -43.41 -8.07
C ALA A 152 -3.31 -44.83 -8.47
N ALA A 153 -2.59 -45.48 -9.38
CA ALA A 153 -2.87 -46.87 -9.77
C ALA A 153 -2.70 -47.85 -8.60
N LEU A 154 -1.66 -47.66 -7.78
CA LEU A 154 -1.43 -48.48 -6.60
C LEU A 154 -2.57 -48.33 -5.58
N ALA A 155 -3.06 -47.11 -5.36
CA ALA A 155 -4.17 -46.83 -4.44
C ALA A 155 -5.47 -47.49 -4.90
N GLN A 156 -5.69 -47.58 -6.20
CA GLN A 156 -6.84 -48.28 -6.80
C GLN A 156 -6.73 -49.81 -6.68
N ASP A 157 -5.53 -50.37 -6.88
CA ASP A 157 -5.28 -51.82 -6.88
C ASP A 157 -5.21 -52.43 -5.46
N THR A 158 -4.96 -51.62 -4.43
CA THR A 158 -4.82 -52.10 -3.05
C THR A 158 -6.14 -52.10 -2.30
N ARG A 159 -6.40 -53.19 -1.58
CA ARG A 159 -7.66 -53.37 -0.82
C ARG A 159 -7.73 -52.49 0.43
N ASP A 160 -6.58 -52.23 1.06
CA ASP A 160 -6.46 -51.47 2.30
C ASP A 160 -5.10 -50.75 2.42
N ASP A 161 -5.02 -49.77 3.33
CA ASP A 161 -3.81 -48.98 3.61
C ASP A 161 -2.60 -49.84 3.98
N PHE A 162 -2.82 -51.00 4.61
CA PHE A 162 -1.74 -51.87 5.06
C PHE A 162 -1.07 -52.55 3.87
N SER A 163 -1.87 -53.04 2.92
CA SER A 163 -1.42 -53.60 1.64
C SER A 163 -0.77 -52.52 0.75
N PHE A 164 -1.31 -51.31 0.74
CA PHE A 164 -0.74 -50.16 0.05
C PHE A 164 0.65 -49.83 0.59
N TRP A 165 0.76 -49.62 1.90
CA TRP A 165 2.03 -49.29 2.53
C TRP A 165 3.05 -50.43 2.44
N GLY A 166 2.59 -51.69 2.50
CA GLY A 166 3.43 -52.87 2.28
C GLY A 166 4.05 -52.91 0.87
N LYS A 167 3.32 -52.48 -0.16
CA LYS A 167 3.84 -52.34 -1.53
C LYS A 167 4.78 -51.13 -1.65
N VAL A 168 4.45 -49.98 -1.06
CA VAL A 168 5.32 -48.78 -1.01
C VAL A 168 6.66 -49.08 -0.35
N ARG A 169 6.68 -49.81 0.78
CA ARG A 169 7.93 -50.18 1.47
C ARG A 169 8.86 -51.06 0.64
N LYS A 170 8.31 -51.88 -0.27
CA LYS A 170 9.11 -52.75 -1.14
C LYS A 170 9.65 -52.01 -2.37
N ASP A 171 8.95 -50.96 -2.80
CA ASP A 171 9.33 -50.14 -3.94
C ASP A 171 10.30 -49.02 -3.53
N VAL A 172 11.52 -49.05 -4.06
CA VAL A 172 12.58 -48.08 -3.70
C VAL A 172 12.19 -46.65 -4.10
N SER A 173 11.52 -46.48 -5.24
CA SER A 173 11.12 -45.17 -5.76
C SER A 173 9.95 -44.59 -4.97
N LEU A 174 8.91 -45.39 -4.72
CA LEU A 174 7.77 -44.92 -3.93
C LEU A 174 8.17 -44.66 -2.48
N ARG A 175 9.00 -45.52 -1.88
CA ARG A 175 9.51 -45.28 -0.52
C ARG A 175 10.24 -43.95 -0.44
N LYS A 176 11.13 -43.66 -1.39
CA LYS A 176 11.81 -42.36 -1.47
C LYS A 176 10.82 -41.20 -1.61
N VAL A 177 9.75 -41.37 -2.40
CA VAL A 177 8.71 -40.35 -2.54
C VAL A 177 8.04 -40.07 -1.20
N PHE A 178 7.56 -41.11 -0.52
CA PHE A 178 6.82 -40.95 0.73
C PHE A 178 7.71 -40.52 1.88
N THR A 179 8.95 -41.03 2.00
CA THR A 179 9.84 -40.60 3.08
C THR A 179 10.19 -39.12 2.94
N VAL A 180 10.51 -38.67 1.73
CA VAL A 180 10.87 -37.26 1.53
C VAL A 180 9.63 -36.37 1.55
N ALA A 181 8.52 -36.73 0.91
CA ALA A 181 7.29 -35.93 0.92
C ALA A 181 6.72 -35.72 2.33
N LEU A 182 6.78 -36.76 3.17
CA LEU A 182 6.23 -36.74 4.52
C LEU A 182 7.28 -36.41 5.60
N ASN A 183 8.51 -36.10 5.17
CA ASN A 183 9.65 -35.79 6.04
C ASN A 183 9.91 -36.87 7.12
N LEU A 184 9.87 -38.13 6.71
CA LEU A 184 10.14 -39.29 7.56
C LEU A 184 11.64 -39.63 7.55
N PRO A 185 12.20 -40.22 8.62
CA PRO A 185 13.61 -40.62 8.68
C PRO A 185 14.06 -41.48 7.48
N ASP A 186 15.33 -41.38 7.06
CA ASP A 186 15.86 -42.10 5.88
C ASP A 186 15.95 -43.63 6.06
N ASP A 187 15.99 -44.08 7.30
CA ASP A 187 15.93 -45.49 7.73
C ASP A 187 14.49 -45.96 7.99
N PHE A 188 13.50 -45.08 7.84
CA PHE A 188 12.11 -45.39 8.03
C PHE A 188 11.66 -46.48 7.07
N GLY A 189 11.15 -47.57 7.63
CA GLY A 189 10.78 -48.77 6.90
C GLY A 189 11.94 -49.68 6.46
N LYS A 190 13.21 -49.31 6.71
CA LYS A 190 14.41 -50.15 6.48
C LYS A 190 14.85 -50.91 7.73
N SER A 191 14.55 -50.39 8.91
CA SER A 191 15.00 -51.04 10.15
C SER A 191 14.42 -52.45 10.28
N THR A 192 15.25 -53.39 10.74
CA THR A 192 14.89 -54.75 11.17
C THR A 192 14.88 -54.90 12.69
N SER A 193 15.18 -53.83 13.45
CA SER A 193 15.13 -53.81 14.91
C SER A 193 14.71 -52.44 15.48
N PHE A 194 14.34 -52.40 16.76
CA PHE A 194 14.11 -51.14 17.49
C PHE A 194 14.52 -51.28 18.95
N THR A 195 14.87 -50.15 19.57
CA THR A 195 15.22 -50.07 21.00
C THR A 195 13.99 -49.76 21.85
N ASP A 196 13.55 -50.69 22.71
CA ASP A 196 12.37 -50.51 23.54
C ASP A 196 12.53 -49.48 24.67
N SER A 197 11.44 -49.22 25.40
CA SER A 197 11.41 -48.26 26.50
C SER A 197 12.33 -48.62 27.67
N SER A 198 12.87 -49.84 27.69
CA SER A 198 13.92 -50.29 28.61
C SER A 198 15.33 -50.15 28.02
N GLY A 199 15.48 -49.67 26.79
CA GLY A 199 16.77 -49.48 26.13
C GLY A 199 17.30 -50.71 25.38
N GLU A 200 16.49 -51.76 25.20
CA GLU A 200 16.93 -53.04 24.63
C GLU A 200 16.58 -53.16 23.12
N GLN A 201 17.53 -53.54 22.27
CA GLN A 201 17.29 -53.72 20.83
C GLN A 201 16.54 -55.03 20.54
N ARG A 202 15.34 -54.94 19.95
CA ARG A 202 14.47 -56.06 19.58
C ARG A 202 14.23 -56.16 18.08
N SER A 203 14.22 -57.38 17.54
CA SER A 203 13.96 -57.68 16.12
C SER A 203 12.49 -57.48 15.73
N LEU A 204 12.24 -56.90 14.55
CA LEU A 204 10.93 -56.47 14.05
C LEU A 204 10.02 -57.59 13.51
N VAL A 205 10.48 -58.85 13.53
CA VAL A 205 9.81 -59.98 12.84
C VAL A 205 8.60 -60.53 13.61
N THR A 206 8.41 -60.22 14.90
CA THR A 206 7.51 -61.03 15.76
C THR A 206 6.31 -60.34 16.43
N THR A 207 6.05 -59.03 16.25
CA THR A 207 4.96 -58.35 17.00
C THR A 207 3.91 -57.63 16.14
N ARG A 208 2.65 -58.12 16.22
CA ARG A 208 1.45 -57.59 15.54
C ARG A 208 1.03 -56.17 15.95
N SER A 209 1.63 -55.59 17.00
CA SER A 209 1.13 -54.37 17.66
C SER A 209 1.73 -53.05 17.15
N ARG A 210 2.89 -53.08 16.47
CA ARG A 210 3.54 -51.88 15.89
C ARG A 210 3.04 -51.38 14.53
N PRO A 211 2.48 -52.21 13.63
CA PRO A 211 1.88 -51.73 12.38
C PRO A 211 0.84 -50.63 12.58
N ALA A 212 0.10 -50.65 13.69
CA ALA A 212 -0.96 -49.68 13.99
C ALA A 212 -0.41 -48.29 14.37
N VAL A 213 0.66 -48.23 15.18
CA VAL A 213 1.26 -46.97 15.63
C VAL A 213 2.06 -46.30 14.50
N GLU A 214 2.80 -47.09 13.73
CA GLU A 214 3.52 -46.60 12.55
C GLU A 214 2.53 -46.11 11.49
N LYS A 215 1.44 -46.87 11.24
CA LYS A 215 0.34 -46.45 10.37
C LYS A 215 -0.27 -45.12 10.81
N ALA A 216 -0.57 -44.92 12.10
CA ALA A 216 -1.16 -43.69 12.59
C ALA A 216 -0.27 -42.46 12.36
N LYS A 217 1.05 -42.59 12.57
CA LYS A 217 2.01 -41.51 12.31
C LYS A 217 2.08 -41.15 10.83
N ILE A 218 2.11 -42.16 9.95
CA ILE A 218 2.19 -41.90 8.50
C ILE A 218 0.88 -41.33 7.98
N LEU A 219 -0.28 -41.82 8.44
CA LEU A 219 -1.57 -41.24 8.06
C LEU A 219 -1.74 -39.82 8.59
N SER A 220 -1.23 -39.51 9.78
CA SER A 220 -1.17 -38.13 10.27
C SER A 220 -0.34 -37.26 9.34
N ALA A 221 0.89 -37.65 9.03
CA ALA A 221 1.75 -36.90 8.12
C ALA A 221 1.14 -36.79 6.71
N LEU A 222 0.49 -37.85 6.23
CA LEU A 222 -0.21 -37.85 4.95
C LEU A 222 -1.35 -36.84 4.95
N LYS A 223 -2.17 -36.83 6.00
CA LYS A 223 -3.26 -35.86 6.18
C LYS A 223 -2.73 -34.44 6.25
N ASP A 224 -1.62 -34.22 6.95
CA ASP A 224 -1.00 -32.91 7.07
C ASP A 224 -0.47 -32.39 5.73
N VAL A 225 0.09 -33.28 4.89
CA VAL A 225 0.67 -32.91 3.60
C VAL A 225 -0.37 -32.83 2.47
N THR A 226 -1.37 -33.70 2.46
CA THR A 226 -2.28 -33.89 1.31
C THR A 226 -3.73 -33.60 1.61
N GLY A 227 -4.13 -33.65 2.90
CA GLY A 227 -5.51 -33.68 3.35
C GLY A 227 -6.16 -35.07 3.33
N ALA A 228 -5.49 -36.10 2.80
CA ALA A 228 -6.03 -37.45 2.69
C ALA A 228 -6.05 -38.15 4.06
N GLU A 229 -7.20 -38.71 4.44
CA GLU A 229 -7.34 -39.46 5.70
C GLU A 229 -6.89 -40.92 5.57
N SER A 230 -6.83 -41.42 4.34
CA SER A 230 -6.38 -42.77 3.98
C SER A 230 -5.51 -42.76 2.73
N PHE A 231 -4.67 -43.79 2.53
CA PHE A 231 -3.88 -43.88 1.29
C PHE A 231 -4.74 -44.19 0.07
N LYS A 232 -5.93 -44.75 0.27
CA LYS A 232 -6.88 -45.04 -0.81
C LYS A 232 -7.37 -43.76 -1.49
N GLU A 233 -7.47 -42.65 -0.74
CA GLU A 233 -7.83 -41.34 -1.29
C GLU A 233 -6.77 -40.78 -2.24
N LEU A 234 -5.53 -41.31 -2.22
CA LEU A 234 -4.53 -40.98 -3.24
C LEU A 234 -4.87 -41.57 -4.63
N ALA A 235 -5.95 -42.34 -4.76
CA ALA A 235 -6.54 -42.65 -6.06
C ALA A 235 -7.10 -41.39 -6.74
N ASP A 236 -7.43 -40.35 -5.96
CA ASP A 236 -7.76 -39.02 -6.47
C ASP A 236 -6.50 -38.36 -7.07
N PRO A 237 -6.53 -37.98 -8.36
CA PRO A 237 -5.38 -37.39 -9.02
C PRO A 237 -4.86 -36.10 -8.36
N GLY A 238 -5.74 -35.31 -7.74
CA GLY A 238 -5.40 -34.08 -7.02
C GLY A 238 -4.72 -34.34 -5.68
N MET A 239 -5.10 -35.39 -4.96
CA MET A 239 -4.44 -35.76 -3.70
C MET A 239 -3.06 -36.41 -3.92
N ALA A 240 -2.94 -37.30 -4.91
CA ALA A 240 -1.63 -37.82 -5.34
C ALA A 240 -0.70 -36.68 -5.80
N GLU A 241 -1.26 -35.68 -6.45
CA GLU A 241 -0.52 -34.51 -6.90
C GLU A 241 0.01 -33.65 -5.73
N LYS A 242 -0.76 -33.46 -4.66
CA LYS A 242 -0.28 -32.78 -3.45
C LYS A 242 0.91 -33.50 -2.81
N LEU A 243 0.86 -34.83 -2.75
CA LEU A 243 1.96 -35.64 -2.21
C LEU A 243 3.24 -35.49 -3.05
N ILE A 244 3.09 -35.51 -4.38
CA ILE A 244 4.20 -35.35 -5.30
C ILE A 244 4.80 -33.93 -5.24
N ARG A 245 3.99 -32.90 -5.01
CA ARG A 245 4.48 -31.54 -4.76
C ARG A 245 5.38 -31.48 -3.53
N ALA A 246 4.95 -32.09 -2.43
CA ALA A 246 5.75 -32.16 -1.20
C ALA A 246 7.07 -32.93 -1.40
N TYR A 247 7.05 -34.01 -2.18
CA TYR A 247 8.28 -34.75 -2.55
C TYR A 247 9.29 -33.88 -3.30
N VAL A 248 8.82 -33.17 -4.34
CA VAL A 248 9.66 -32.31 -5.18
C VAL A 248 10.21 -31.14 -4.36
N PHE A 249 9.42 -30.62 -3.44
CA PHE A 249 9.78 -29.53 -2.53
C PHE A 249 10.87 -29.96 -1.53
N ASN A 250 10.68 -31.08 -0.83
CA ASN A 250 11.59 -31.51 0.25
C ASN A 250 12.94 -32.08 -0.24
N ASN A 251 13.11 -32.43 -1.52
CA ASN A 251 14.42 -32.84 -2.07
C ASN A 251 15.35 -31.67 -2.42
N ARG A 252 14.88 -30.42 -2.31
CA ARG A 252 15.58 -29.26 -2.89
C ARG A 252 16.64 -28.63 -1.97
N ASP A 253 16.49 -28.77 -0.66
CA ASP A 253 17.36 -28.15 0.34
C ASP A 253 18.82 -28.63 0.25
N ALA A 254 19.06 -29.88 -0.15
CA ALA A 254 20.41 -30.46 -0.20
C ALA A 254 21.25 -30.04 -1.42
N ILE A 255 20.60 -29.74 -2.57
CA ILE A 255 21.28 -29.44 -3.83
C ILE A 255 21.59 -27.94 -3.94
N ILE A 256 20.75 -27.09 -3.35
CA ILE A 256 20.93 -25.63 -3.38
C ILE A 256 22.07 -25.18 -2.46
N GLN A 257 22.17 -25.72 -1.24
CA GLN A 257 23.25 -25.40 -0.30
C GLN A 257 24.64 -25.71 -0.89
N GLN A 258 24.78 -26.84 -1.57
CA GLN A 258 26.05 -27.27 -2.17
C GLN A 258 26.50 -26.38 -3.35
N LYS A 259 25.56 -25.68 -3.99
CA LYS A 259 25.84 -24.79 -5.13
C LYS A 259 26.15 -23.36 -4.68
N ILE A 260 25.51 -22.90 -3.60
CA ILE A 260 25.77 -21.60 -2.98
C ILE A 260 27.20 -21.51 -2.42
N GLU A 261 27.71 -22.59 -1.82
CA GLU A 261 29.10 -22.63 -1.33
C GLU A 261 30.14 -22.60 -2.46
N ALA A 262 29.82 -23.16 -3.63
CA ALA A 262 30.72 -23.17 -4.78
C ALA A 262 30.85 -21.77 -5.42
N ASP A 263 29.74 -21.04 -5.57
CA ASP A 263 29.71 -19.73 -6.24
C ASP A 263 30.27 -18.59 -5.37
N ALA A 264 30.20 -18.70 -4.03
CA ALA A 264 30.77 -17.74 -3.08
C ALA A 264 32.29 -17.60 -3.17
N THR A 265 32.98 -18.58 -3.78
CA THR A 265 34.44 -18.57 -3.91
C THR A 265 34.93 -17.86 -5.18
N ALA A 266 34.03 -17.50 -6.11
CA ALA A 266 34.38 -17.16 -7.50
C ALA A 266 34.35 -15.67 -7.90
N GLN A 267 33.87 -14.74 -7.06
CA GLN A 267 33.73 -13.33 -7.46
C GLN A 267 34.39 -12.34 -6.50
N ILE A 268 35.65 -12.00 -6.80
CA ILE A 268 36.29 -10.74 -6.42
C ILE A 268 36.74 -10.04 -7.70
N GLY A 269 36.13 -8.89 -8.01
CA GLY A 269 36.63 -7.94 -9.01
C GLY A 269 35.53 -7.10 -9.67
N SER A 270 35.43 -5.83 -9.29
CA SER A 270 34.70 -4.82 -10.09
C SER A 270 35.45 -3.47 -10.11
N ASP A 271 35.28 -2.79 -11.25
CA ASP A 271 35.99 -1.62 -11.77
C ASP A 271 35.65 -0.29 -11.03
N PRO A 272 36.65 0.52 -10.59
CA PRO A 272 36.45 1.68 -9.71
C PRO A 272 35.88 2.96 -10.37
N ARG A 273 35.40 2.93 -11.62
CA ARG A 273 34.93 4.15 -12.33
C ARG A 273 33.45 4.21 -12.65
N LYS A 274 32.64 3.26 -12.17
CA LYS A 274 31.16 3.31 -12.24
C LYS A 274 30.61 3.54 -10.83
N PRO A 275 29.63 4.45 -10.62
CA PRO A 275 28.94 4.53 -9.34
C PRO A 275 28.34 3.16 -9.01
N ASP A 276 28.56 2.67 -7.79
CA ASP A 276 28.02 1.38 -7.34
C ASP A 276 26.48 1.47 -7.32
N PRO A 277 25.74 0.61 -8.03
CA PRO A 277 24.28 0.55 -7.96
C PRO A 277 23.73 0.47 -6.53
N LYS A 278 24.54 -0.02 -5.57
CA LYS A 278 24.20 -0.06 -4.14
C LYS A 278 24.12 1.33 -3.49
N ASP A 279 24.94 2.29 -3.93
CA ASP A 279 24.97 3.65 -3.36
C ASP A 279 23.74 4.49 -3.77
N ASP A 280 23.19 4.25 -4.96
CA ASP A 280 21.97 4.92 -5.43
C ASP A 280 20.72 4.39 -4.72
N PHE A 281 20.63 3.07 -4.52
CA PHE A 281 19.51 2.43 -3.80
C PHE A 281 19.34 2.97 -2.38
N LEU A 282 20.43 2.98 -1.60
CA LEU A 282 20.38 3.39 -0.18
C LEU A 282 20.03 4.87 0.01
N ARG A 283 20.37 5.72 -0.98
CA ARG A 283 19.94 7.12 -1.01
C ARG A 283 18.45 7.26 -1.30
N ASN A 284 17.90 6.42 -2.18
CA ASN A 284 16.52 6.53 -2.67
C ASN A 284 15.46 5.99 -1.71
N ILE A 285 15.83 5.07 -0.80
CA ILE A 285 14.92 4.49 0.20
C ILE A 285 14.67 5.36 1.45
N GLY A 286 15.31 6.54 1.55
CA GLY A 286 14.96 7.55 2.55
C GLY A 286 15.55 7.33 3.96
N LEU A 287 16.70 6.66 4.05
CA LEU A 287 17.42 6.36 5.30
C LEU A 287 18.04 7.58 6.00
N THR A 288 17.97 8.77 5.42
CA THR A 288 18.52 10.00 6.02
C THR A 288 17.90 10.26 7.39
N GLY A 289 18.74 10.43 8.42
CA GLY A 289 18.32 10.76 9.79
C GLY A 289 18.15 9.56 10.72
N PHE A 290 18.30 8.31 10.24
CA PHE A 290 18.35 7.12 11.09
C PHE A 290 19.74 6.91 11.70
N ASP A 291 19.82 6.19 12.82
CA ASP A 291 21.09 5.83 13.45
C ASP A 291 21.88 4.78 12.63
N LYS A 292 23.19 4.67 12.92
CA LYS A 292 24.10 3.78 12.17
C LYS A 292 23.74 2.30 12.29
N GLY A 293 23.09 1.88 13.38
CA GLY A 293 22.63 0.51 13.58
C GLY A 293 21.48 0.17 12.64
N THR A 294 20.45 1.03 12.61
CA THR A 294 19.29 0.87 11.72
C THR A 294 19.70 0.86 10.24
N ILE A 295 20.61 1.76 9.83
CA ILE A 295 21.12 1.80 8.45
C ILE A 295 21.79 0.47 8.07
N ARG A 296 22.62 -0.10 8.96
CA ARG A 296 23.29 -1.40 8.72
C ARG A 296 22.31 -2.56 8.65
N ALA A 297 21.27 -2.57 9.48
CA ALA A 297 20.24 -3.60 9.45
C ALA A 297 19.52 -3.61 8.10
N VAL A 298 19.08 -2.44 7.63
CA VAL A 298 18.41 -2.29 6.33
C VAL A 298 19.32 -2.69 5.16
N GLN A 299 20.60 -2.33 5.21
CA GLN A 299 21.60 -2.76 4.22
C GLN A 299 21.75 -4.29 4.19
N LYS A 300 21.85 -4.92 5.36
CA LYS A 300 22.00 -6.38 5.48
C LYS A 300 20.79 -7.12 4.89
N SER A 301 19.58 -6.65 5.19
CA SER A 301 18.36 -7.21 4.63
C SER A 301 18.26 -7.01 3.11
N HIS A 302 18.71 -5.86 2.59
CA HIS A 302 18.75 -5.61 1.16
C HIS A 302 19.69 -6.58 0.43
N ASP A 303 20.93 -6.73 0.91
CA ASP A 303 21.90 -7.67 0.34
C ASP A 303 21.38 -9.13 0.40
N ALA A 304 20.67 -9.48 1.47
CA ALA A 304 20.05 -10.79 1.62
C ALA A 304 18.91 -11.02 0.60
N MET A 305 18.02 -10.05 0.40
CA MET A 305 16.96 -10.16 -0.61
C MET A 305 17.53 -10.20 -2.03
N GLN A 306 18.51 -9.34 -2.38
CA GLN A 306 19.12 -9.37 -3.70
C GLN A 306 19.70 -10.74 -4.03
N LYS A 307 20.43 -11.37 -3.09
CA LYS A 307 20.95 -12.73 -3.27
C LYS A 307 19.85 -13.77 -3.47
N ILE A 308 18.73 -13.64 -2.77
CA ILE A 308 17.56 -14.53 -2.92
C ILE A 308 16.95 -14.40 -4.32
N PHE A 309 16.90 -13.18 -4.87
CA PHE A 309 16.31 -12.90 -6.18
C PHE A 309 17.28 -13.07 -7.36
N GLU A 310 18.59 -13.02 -7.14
CA GLU A 310 19.63 -13.31 -8.14
C GLU A 310 19.59 -14.78 -8.60
N VAL A 311 19.20 -15.67 -7.70
CA VAL A 311 18.85 -17.05 -8.04
C VAL A 311 17.51 -16.99 -8.78
N LYS A 312 17.55 -16.92 -10.13
CA LYS A 312 16.38 -16.84 -11.03
C LYS A 312 15.45 -18.05 -10.86
N ASP A 313 14.65 -18.04 -9.81
CA ASP A 313 13.86 -19.16 -9.34
C ASP A 313 12.38 -18.80 -9.21
N ARG A 314 11.51 -19.81 -9.02
CA ARG A 314 10.06 -19.61 -8.91
C ARG A 314 9.59 -19.16 -7.52
N ASP A 315 8.42 -18.53 -7.47
CA ASP A 315 7.81 -17.88 -6.29
C ASP A 315 7.82 -18.65 -4.98
N SER A 316 7.55 -19.95 -5.01
CA SER A 316 7.54 -20.76 -3.78
C SER A 316 8.94 -20.90 -3.16
N THR A 317 9.98 -20.91 -4.00
CA THR A 317 11.39 -20.91 -3.56
C THR A 317 11.76 -19.60 -2.90
N ILE A 318 11.33 -18.51 -3.52
CA ILE A 318 11.55 -17.15 -3.05
C ILE A 318 10.79 -16.95 -1.75
N THR A 319 9.53 -17.38 -1.67
CA THR A 319 8.71 -17.31 -0.45
C THR A 319 9.41 -18.01 0.70
N PHE A 320 9.89 -19.23 0.48
CA PHE A 320 10.62 -19.98 1.50
C PHE A 320 11.92 -19.32 1.92
N ALA A 321 12.74 -18.88 0.95
CA ALA A 321 14.01 -18.22 1.21
C ALA A 321 13.83 -16.89 1.94
N LEU A 322 12.77 -16.13 1.63
CA LEU A 322 12.41 -14.91 2.33
C LEU A 322 11.97 -15.23 3.76
N LEU A 323 10.97 -16.10 3.94
CA LEU A 323 10.35 -16.37 5.25
C LEU A 323 11.27 -17.08 6.26
N ARG A 324 12.32 -17.77 5.80
CA ARG A 324 13.33 -18.42 6.67
C ARG A 324 14.59 -17.59 6.92
N ASN A 325 14.75 -16.46 6.25
CA ASN A 325 15.94 -15.64 6.45
C ASN A 325 15.74 -14.71 7.66
N ASP A 326 16.50 -14.97 8.73
CA ASP A 326 16.42 -14.20 9.98
C ASP A 326 16.71 -12.71 9.76
N ASP A 327 17.56 -12.36 8.80
CA ASP A 327 17.87 -10.98 8.46
C ASP A 327 16.72 -10.27 7.74
N LEU A 328 15.69 -11.00 7.31
CA LEU A 328 14.53 -10.45 6.60
C LEU A 328 13.29 -10.35 7.47
N GLN A 329 13.24 -10.96 8.66
CA GLN A 329 12.04 -11.03 9.48
C GLN A 329 11.40 -9.66 9.73
N ASP A 330 12.21 -8.67 10.13
CA ASP A 330 11.71 -7.31 10.41
C ASP A 330 11.19 -6.62 9.14
N VAL A 331 11.90 -6.77 8.01
CA VAL A 331 11.49 -6.21 6.71
C VAL A 331 10.20 -6.88 6.24
N LEU A 332 10.08 -8.20 6.37
CA LEU A 332 8.91 -8.95 5.94
C LEU A 332 7.69 -8.62 6.79
N ASN A 333 7.82 -8.68 8.12
CA ASN A 333 6.71 -8.39 9.04
C ASN A 333 6.19 -6.96 8.88
N SER A 334 7.10 -6.00 8.73
CA SER A 334 6.70 -4.61 8.54
C SER A 334 6.24 -4.32 7.11
N ALA A 335 7.04 -4.59 6.07
CA ALA A 335 6.71 -4.20 4.71
C ALA A 335 5.49 -4.95 4.17
N PHE A 336 5.30 -6.21 4.54
CA PHE A 336 4.17 -7.04 4.06
C PHE A 336 3.02 -7.11 5.06
N ASP A 337 3.10 -6.41 6.19
CA ASP A 337 2.01 -6.35 7.18
C ASP A 337 1.60 -7.73 7.70
N LEU A 338 2.60 -8.51 8.08
CA LEU A 338 2.43 -9.86 8.61
C LEU A 338 2.20 -9.72 10.12
N GLY A 339 0.93 -9.74 10.54
CA GLY A 339 0.53 -9.55 11.95
C GLY A 339 1.01 -10.68 12.87
N GLU A 340 0.76 -10.57 14.18
CA GLU A 340 1.24 -11.53 15.18
C GLU A 340 0.77 -12.98 14.91
N ASP A 341 -0.44 -13.14 14.37
CA ASP A 341 -1.02 -14.44 14.02
C ASP A 341 -0.26 -15.15 12.90
N PHE A 342 0.47 -14.39 12.05
CA PHE A 342 1.26 -14.95 10.95
C PHE A 342 2.29 -15.95 11.48
N ASN A 343 2.92 -15.67 12.62
CA ASN A 343 3.97 -16.50 13.20
C ASN A 343 3.47 -17.89 13.64
N GLY A 344 2.20 -18.02 14.00
CA GLY A 344 1.57 -19.27 14.43
C GLY A 344 1.05 -20.16 13.28
N LEU A 345 1.08 -19.69 12.04
CA LEU A 345 0.58 -20.42 10.87
C LEU A 345 1.52 -21.57 10.45
N SER A 346 0.93 -22.63 9.87
CA SER A 346 1.69 -23.65 9.14
C SER A 346 2.36 -23.03 7.91
N PHE A 347 3.47 -23.62 7.44
CA PHE A 347 4.24 -23.04 6.34
C PHE A 347 3.40 -22.78 5.07
N LEU A 348 2.53 -23.72 4.68
CA LEU A 348 1.64 -23.54 3.53
C LEU A 348 0.67 -22.36 3.69
N LYS A 349 0.17 -22.14 4.91
CA LYS A 349 -0.68 -20.98 5.23
C LYS A 349 0.12 -19.68 5.29
N LYS A 350 1.38 -19.74 5.72
CA LYS A 350 2.31 -18.59 5.68
C LYS A 350 2.64 -18.21 4.24
N GLU A 351 2.90 -19.19 3.38
CA GLU A 351 3.18 -18.98 1.96
C GLU A 351 1.98 -18.36 1.24
N GLU A 352 0.78 -18.90 1.46
CA GLU A 352 -0.47 -18.37 0.90
C GLU A 352 -0.72 -16.93 1.38
N ALA A 353 -0.69 -16.69 2.69
CA ALA A 353 -0.91 -15.36 3.26
C ALA A 353 0.18 -14.36 2.83
N PHE A 354 1.45 -14.77 2.76
CA PHE A 354 2.55 -13.91 2.35
C PHE A 354 2.45 -13.53 0.86
N THR A 355 2.12 -14.49 0.01
CA THR A 355 1.94 -14.25 -1.43
C THR A 355 0.73 -13.36 -1.68
N GLU A 356 -0.37 -13.59 -0.97
CA GLU A 356 -1.56 -12.74 -1.04
C GLU A 356 -1.24 -11.30 -0.58
N LYS A 357 -0.49 -11.15 0.52
CA LYS A 357 -0.02 -9.84 1.00
C LYS A 357 0.90 -9.17 -0.01
N ALA A 358 1.82 -9.92 -0.63
CA ALA A 358 2.71 -9.37 -1.66
C ALA A 358 1.92 -8.84 -2.86
N LYS A 359 0.93 -9.61 -3.33
CA LYS A 359 0.02 -9.20 -4.39
C LYS A 359 -0.78 -7.97 -4.02
N ASN A 360 -1.41 -7.97 -2.85
CA ASN A 360 -2.28 -6.87 -2.40
C ASN A 360 -1.50 -5.58 -2.10
N ILE A 361 -0.27 -5.69 -1.60
CA ILE A 361 0.52 -4.53 -1.14
C ILE A 361 1.41 -3.95 -2.24
N PHE A 362 2.01 -4.81 -3.06
CA PHE A 362 3.01 -4.39 -4.05
C PHE A 362 2.55 -4.57 -5.50
N ASN A 363 1.32 -5.06 -5.71
CA ASN A 363 0.76 -5.34 -7.03
C ASN A 363 1.73 -6.17 -7.88
N VAL A 364 2.19 -7.28 -7.29
CA VAL A 364 3.00 -8.29 -7.95
C VAL A 364 2.18 -9.57 -8.01
N GLU A 365 2.04 -10.14 -9.20
CA GLU A 365 1.43 -11.45 -9.38
C GLU A 365 2.38 -12.57 -8.93
N SER A 366 3.68 -12.24 -8.86
CA SER A 366 4.76 -13.15 -8.55
C SER A 366 5.81 -12.46 -7.68
N LEU A 367 6.24 -13.10 -6.60
CA LEU A 367 7.39 -12.63 -5.82
C LEU A 367 8.67 -12.54 -6.65
N THR A 368 8.81 -13.31 -7.74
CA THR A 368 9.93 -13.17 -8.69
C THR A 368 10.05 -11.75 -9.25
N GLU A 369 8.96 -10.98 -9.29
CA GLU A 369 8.98 -9.58 -9.74
C GLU A 369 9.82 -8.69 -8.84
N PHE A 370 10.06 -9.08 -7.59
CA PHE A 370 11.00 -8.37 -6.71
C PHE A 370 12.48 -8.57 -7.08
N ALA A 371 12.78 -9.39 -8.09
CA ALA A 371 14.09 -9.37 -8.73
C ALA A 371 14.35 -8.09 -9.53
N ASP A 372 13.30 -7.35 -9.91
CA ASP A 372 13.44 -5.98 -10.41
C ASP A 372 13.90 -5.06 -9.27
N PRO A 373 15.07 -4.39 -9.39
CA PRO A 373 15.55 -3.45 -8.40
C PRO A 373 14.53 -2.37 -8.00
N ALA A 374 13.66 -1.94 -8.93
CA ALA A 374 12.63 -0.93 -8.64
C ALA A 374 11.50 -1.47 -7.75
N LYS A 375 11.12 -2.74 -7.93
CA LYS A 375 10.13 -3.43 -7.08
C LYS A 375 10.73 -3.75 -5.72
N LEU A 376 12.00 -4.14 -5.68
CA LEU A 376 12.72 -4.34 -4.43
C LEU A 376 12.83 -3.04 -3.63
N GLU A 377 13.12 -1.92 -4.29
CA GLU A 377 13.15 -0.60 -3.67
C GLU A 377 11.81 -0.24 -3.00
N GLN A 378 10.67 -0.64 -3.58
CA GLN A 378 9.34 -0.40 -2.98
C GLN A 378 9.17 -1.14 -1.64
N VAL A 379 9.67 -2.37 -1.53
CA VAL A 379 9.66 -3.14 -0.28
C VAL A 379 10.43 -2.41 0.81
N PHE A 380 11.64 -1.97 0.50
CA PHE A 380 12.50 -1.28 1.46
C PHE A 380 12.02 0.14 1.80
N ARG A 381 11.47 0.88 0.83
CA ARG A 381 10.80 2.17 1.09
C ARG A 381 9.66 2.02 2.07
N ARG A 382 8.85 0.98 1.91
CA ARG A 382 7.73 0.70 2.82
C ARG A 382 8.21 0.30 4.21
N HIS A 383 9.26 -0.51 4.32
CA HIS A 383 9.89 -0.85 5.60
C HIS A 383 10.43 0.40 6.33
N VAL A 384 11.25 1.21 5.65
CA VAL A 384 11.85 2.44 6.21
C VAL A 384 10.78 3.45 6.62
N PHE A 385 9.69 3.53 5.85
CA PHE A 385 8.51 4.31 6.22
C PHE A 385 7.88 3.82 7.53
N ARG A 386 7.68 2.51 7.69
CA ARG A 386 7.11 1.93 8.92
C ARG A 386 8.02 2.10 10.14
N LEU A 387 9.33 1.98 9.96
CA LEU A 387 10.30 2.30 11.03
C LEU A 387 10.16 3.76 11.48
N ARG A 388 10.00 4.68 10.53
CA ARG A 388 9.80 6.10 10.83
C ARG A 388 8.46 6.38 11.53
N THR A 389 7.40 5.63 11.23
CA THR A 389 6.10 5.74 11.92
C THR A 389 6.11 5.13 13.32
N ALA A 390 6.87 4.04 13.54
CA ALA A 390 7.02 3.42 14.86
C ALA A 390 7.81 4.31 15.84
N GLU A 391 8.71 5.15 15.33
CA GLU A 391 9.54 6.08 16.13
C GLU A 391 8.76 7.33 16.60
N LYS A 392 7.59 7.65 16.00
CA LYS A 392 6.73 8.81 16.36
C LYS A 392 5.23 8.51 16.14
N PRO A 393 4.49 8.06 17.19
CA PRO A 393 3.11 7.56 17.06
C PRO A 393 2.03 8.59 16.68
N ASP A 394 2.31 9.91 16.73
CA ASP A 394 1.29 10.96 16.69
C ASP A 394 1.30 11.85 15.42
N ASP A 395 1.80 11.35 14.28
CA ASP A 395 1.75 12.08 12.99
C ASP A 395 0.66 11.53 12.04
N PRO A 396 -0.52 12.18 11.92
CA PRO A 396 -1.63 11.72 11.08
C PRO A 396 -1.42 11.86 9.56
N SER A 397 -0.25 12.31 9.10
CA SER A 397 0.02 12.54 7.66
C SER A 397 0.66 11.35 6.92
N LYS A 398 0.97 10.23 7.59
CA LYS A 398 1.81 9.15 7.02
C LYS A 398 1.31 7.73 7.25
N THR A 399 0.04 7.47 6.96
CA THR A 399 -0.53 6.13 6.76
C THR A 399 -1.95 6.32 6.22
N ALA A 400 -2.18 6.21 4.92
CA ALA A 400 -3.56 6.33 4.47
C ALA A 400 -3.83 5.26 3.43
N ASP A 401 -4.53 4.20 3.87
CA ASP A 401 -5.41 3.43 2.99
C ASP A 401 -6.11 4.42 2.05
N PRO A 402 -6.07 4.25 0.71
CA PRO A 402 -6.70 5.18 -0.23
C PRO A 402 -8.15 5.49 0.14
N VAL A 403 -8.89 4.50 0.67
CA VAL A 403 -10.25 4.68 1.16
C VAL A 403 -10.28 5.61 2.37
N GLU A 404 -9.43 5.38 3.37
CA GLU A 404 -9.33 6.24 4.56
C GLU A 404 -8.76 7.62 4.26
N THR A 405 -7.93 7.74 3.21
CA THR A 405 -7.40 9.03 2.72
C THR A 405 -8.55 9.91 2.25
N VAL A 406 -9.42 9.36 1.40
CA VAL A 406 -10.58 10.07 0.87
C VAL A 406 -11.60 10.34 1.98
N ALA A 407 -11.84 9.39 2.88
CA ALA A 407 -12.73 9.57 4.04
C ALA A 407 -12.24 10.70 4.98
N THR A 408 -10.94 10.73 5.28
CA THR A 408 -10.33 11.77 6.12
C THR A 408 -10.39 13.14 5.43
N ALA A 409 -10.05 13.19 4.14
CA ALA A 409 -10.16 14.41 3.35
C ALA A 409 -11.62 14.92 3.26
N TYR A 410 -12.59 14.02 3.14
CA TYR A 410 -14.01 14.35 3.20
C TYR A 410 -14.38 15.00 4.54
N LEU A 411 -13.95 14.42 5.66
CA LEU A 411 -14.21 14.96 6.99
C LEU A 411 -13.62 16.36 7.18
N ASP A 412 -12.38 16.58 6.72
CA ASP A 412 -11.73 17.90 6.76
C ASP A 412 -12.49 18.94 5.94
N ARG A 413 -12.99 18.55 4.77
CA ARG A 413 -13.75 19.43 3.86
C ARG A 413 -15.14 19.73 4.39
N GLU A 414 -15.78 18.74 5.01
CA GLU A 414 -17.05 18.94 5.70
C GLU A 414 -16.88 19.88 6.90
N PHE A 415 -15.79 19.75 7.66
CA PHE A 415 -15.46 20.69 8.72
C PHE A 415 -15.31 22.12 8.18
N GLU A 416 -14.50 22.31 7.14
CA GLU A 416 -14.36 23.60 6.45
C GLU A 416 -15.70 24.16 5.95
N SER A 417 -16.55 23.31 5.35
CA SER A 417 -17.87 23.71 4.86
C SER A 417 -18.74 24.25 6.00
N ARG A 418 -18.76 23.57 7.15
CA ARG A 418 -19.52 24.02 8.33
C ARG A 418 -18.97 25.30 8.95
N ILE A 419 -17.65 25.50 8.94
CA ILE A 419 -17.07 26.81 9.29
C ILE A 419 -17.52 27.88 8.31
N GLY A 420 -17.53 27.58 7.01
CA GLY A 420 -17.93 28.50 5.96
C GLY A 420 -19.38 28.96 6.01
N GLN A 421 -20.27 28.15 6.56
CA GLN A 421 -21.66 28.55 6.81
C GLN A 421 -21.74 29.72 7.81
N SER A 422 -20.78 29.81 8.74
CA SER A 422 -20.68 30.88 9.73
C SER A 422 -19.74 32.02 9.27
N ASP A 423 -18.57 31.67 8.73
CA ASP A 423 -17.53 32.62 8.33
C ASP A 423 -16.74 32.07 7.12
N GLN A 424 -17.04 32.63 5.94
CA GLN A 424 -16.40 32.29 4.67
C GLN A 424 -14.90 32.61 4.66
N THR A 425 -14.47 33.64 5.37
CA THR A 425 -13.05 34.05 5.44
C THR A 425 -12.25 33.02 6.21
N LEU A 426 -12.78 32.51 7.33
CA LEU A 426 -12.16 31.42 8.09
C LEU A 426 -12.14 30.10 7.32
N ARG A 427 -13.17 29.80 6.52
CA ARG A 427 -13.14 28.65 5.60
C ARG A 427 -11.99 28.74 4.61
N LEU A 428 -11.81 29.89 3.97
CA LEU A 428 -10.73 30.12 3.02
C LEU A 428 -9.35 30.01 3.71
N ALA A 429 -9.21 30.52 4.93
CA ALA A 429 -7.98 30.40 5.70
C ALA A 429 -7.64 28.93 6.05
N LEU A 430 -8.63 28.14 6.48
CA LEU A 430 -8.47 26.70 6.72
C LEU A 430 -8.05 25.96 5.45
N ASN A 431 -8.75 26.23 4.35
CA ASN A 431 -8.44 25.66 3.05
C ASN A 431 -7.00 25.98 2.63
N ALA A 432 -6.60 27.25 2.77
CA ALA A 432 -5.25 27.69 2.42
C ALA A 432 -4.17 27.02 3.27
N ARG A 433 -4.37 26.91 4.59
CA ARG A 433 -3.43 26.21 5.48
C ARG A 433 -3.17 24.77 5.02
N ARG A 434 -4.22 24.03 4.63
CA ARG A 434 -4.08 22.66 4.13
C ARG A 434 -3.41 22.61 2.75
N GLU A 435 -3.86 23.44 1.80
CA GLU A 435 -3.32 23.39 0.43
C GLU A 435 -1.85 23.81 0.41
N ILE A 436 -1.43 24.80 1.20
CA ILE A 436 -0.02 25.20 1.32
C ILE A 436 0.85 24.02 1.79
N ALA A 437 0.43 23.32 2.85
CA ALA A 437 1.15 22.15 3.36
C ALA A 437 1.25 21.06 2.29
N ARG A 438 0.12 20.72 1.64
CA ARG A 438 0.07 19.70 0.59
C ARG A 438 0.94 20.05 -0.62
N ILE A 439 0.90 21.30 -1.09
CA ILE A 439 1.72 21.73 -2.24
C ILE A 439 3.20 21.60 -1.91
N ALA A 440 3.61 21.96 -0.68
CA ALA A 440 4.99 21.80 -0.25
C ALA A 440 5.42 20.32 -0.12
N GLU A 441 4.53 19.45 0.34
CA GLU A 441 4.78 18.01 0.46
C GLU A 441 4.99 17.31 -0.89
N ALA A 442 4.47 17.87 -1.99
CA ALA A 442 4.64 17.31 -3.33
C ALA A 442 6.09 17.32 -3.84
N GLY A 443 7.03 18.00 -3.14
CA GLY A 443 8.45 17.97 -3.44
C GLY A 443 8.86 18.61 -4.78
N ARG A 444 7.99 19.47 -5.34
CA ARG A 444 8.25 20.17 -6.62
C ARG A 444 9.15 21.39 -6.41
N SER A 445 9.64 21.95 -7.52
CA SER A 445 10.38 23.21 -7.47
C SER A 445 9.50 24.36 -6.95
N ASP A 446 10.11 25.36 -6.32
CA ASP A 446 9.39 26.53 -5.79
C ASP A 446 8.54 27.23 -6.85
N ARG A 447 9.05 27.35 -8.08
CA ARG A 447 8.30 27.93 -9.20
C ARG A 447 7.07 27.09 -9.57
N ALA A 448 7.19 25.76 -9.58
CA ALA A 448 6.06 24.86 -9.80
C ALA A 448 5.00 24.98 -8.70
N ASN A 449 5.42 25.16 -7.44
CA ASN A 449 4.52 25.39 -6.32
C ASN A 449 3.75 26.71 -6.44
N TRP A 450 4.39 27.77 -6.95
CA TRP A 450 3.70 29.03 -7.26
C TRP A 450 2.67 28.88 -8.38
N TYR A 451 2.96 28.14 -9.45
CA TYR A 451 1.95 27.86 -10.47
C TYR A 451 0.78 27.03 -9.94
N GLU A 452 1.06 26.02 -9.11
CA GLU A 452 0.03 25.22 -8.44
C GLU A 452 -0.85 26.07 -7.53
N LEU A 453 -0.27 27.01 -6.80
CA LEU A 453 -1.02 27.98 -6.00
C LEU A 453 -1.94 28.82 -6.87
N LEU A 454 -1.40 29.39 -7.96
CA LEU A 454 -2.16 30.26 -8.85
C LEU A 454 -3.22 29.51 -9.64
N SER A 455 -3.10 28.20 -9.80
CA SER A 455 -4.10 27.38 -10.47
C SER A 455 -5.28 27.01 -9.55
N ASN A 456 -5.08 27.08 -8.23
CA ASN A 456 -6.08 26.83 -7.20
C ASN A 456 -6.84 28.13 -6.83
N PRO A 457 -8.11 28.32 -7.27
CA PRO A 457 -8.80 29.61 -7.08
C PRO A 457 -9.02 30.01 -5.61
N PRO A 458 -9.49 29.12 -4.71
CA PRO A 458 -9.59 29.42 -3.28
C PRO A 458 -8.27 29.85 -2.64
N LEU A 459 -7.17 29.16 -2.96
CA LEU A 459 -5.86 29.47 -2.39
C LEU A 459 -5.32 30.81 -2.94
N ARG A 460 -5.45 31.03 -4.24
CA ARG A 460 -5.09 32.30 -4.88
C ARG A 460 -5.83 33.48 -4.25
N GLN A 461 -7.12 33.32 -3.94
CA GLN A 461 -7.93 34.35 -3.28
C GLN A 461 -7.37 34.76 -1.90
N VAL A 462 -6.88 33.80 -1.11
CA VAL A 462 -6.25 34.10 0.20
C VAL A 462 -4.98 34.92 0.02
N PHE A 463 -4.11 34.55 -0.92
CA PHE A 463 -2.89 35.30 -1.21
C PHE A 463 -3.19 36.69 -1.76
N GLN A 464 -4.19 36.83 -2.65
CA GLN A 464 -4.64 38.14 -3.13
C GLN A 464 -5.10 39.04 -2.00
N GLY A 465 -5.94 38.53 -1.08
CA GLY A 465 -6.39 39.29 0.08
C GLY A 465 -5.25 39.62 1.05
N ALA A 466 -4.35 38.67 1.30
CA ALA A 466 -3.17 38.89 2.13
C ALA A 466 -2.23 39.94 1.56
N PHE A 467 -2.10 40.02 0.24
CA PHE A 467 -1.22 40.95 -0.47
C PHE A 467 -1.92 42.24 -0.92
N ASN A 468 -3.24 42.34 -0.71
CA ASN A 468 -4.08 43.46 -1.15
C ASN A 468 -4.03 43.66 -2.67
N PHE A 469 -4.06 42.56 -3.41
CA PHE A 469 -4.24 42.59 -4.85
C PHE A 469 -5.72 42.70 -5.21
N GLY A 470 -6.02 43.57 -6.17
CA GLY A 470 -7.34 43.65 -6.78
C GLY A 470 -7.61 42.50 -7.76
N PRO A 471 -8.85 42.39 -8.27
CA PRO A 471 -9.27 41.31 -9.16
C PRO A 471 -8.50 41.28 -10.50
N HIS A 472 -7.96 42.42 -10.93
CA HIS A 472 -7.23 42.55 -12.20
C HIS A 472 -5.94 41.72 -12.27
N ILE A 473 -5.38 41.30 -11.13
CA ILE A 473 -4.17 40.47 -11.12
C ILE A 473 -4.40 39.15 -11.88
N GLY A 474 -5.61 38.61 -11.88
CA GLY A 474 -5.95 37.38 -12.60
C GLY A 474 -6.04 37.53 -14.12
N ALA A 475 -6.04 38.77 -14.64
CA ALA A 475 -6.04 39.05 -16.08
C ALA A 475 -4.64 39.05 -16.70
N LEU A 476 -3.59 39.09 -15.86
CA LEU A 476 -2.20 39.03 -16.32
C LEU A 476 -1.86 37.61 -16.80
N ASP A 477 -0.84 37.48 -17.63
CA ASP A 477 -0.27 36.17 -17.94
C ASP A 477 0.28 35.50 -16.66
N VAL A 478 0.32 34.16 -16.67
CA VAL A 478 0.61 33.39 -15.46
C VAL A 478 2.03 33.66 -14.95
N ASP A 479 2.99 33.90 -15.83
CA ASP A 479 4.36 34.24 -15.43
C ASP A 479 4.41 35.58 -14.71
N ARG A 480 3.73 36.59 -15.25
CA ARG A 480 3.61 37.89 -14.60
C ARG A 480 2.88 37.81 -13.27
N GLN A 481 1.85 36.97 -13.17
CA GLN A 481 1.21 36.71 -11.88
C GLN A 481 2.20 36.15 -10.86
N VAL A 482 3.03 35.18 -11.22
CA VAL A 482 4.06 34.65 -10.31
C VAL A 482 5.02 35.74 -9.86
N GLU A 483 5.49 36.61 -10.75
CA GLU A 483 6.38 37.73 -10.41
C GLU A 483 5.75 38.70 -9.40
N GLU A 484 4.48 39.07 -9.60
CA GLU A 484 3.79 39.99 -8.69
C GLU A 484 3.57 39.35 -7.31
N PHE A 485 3.12 38.09 -7.27
CA PHE A 485 2.88 37.37 -6.02
C PHE A 485 4.17 37.11 -5.24
N THR A 486 5.25 36.70 -5.90
CA THR A 486 6.56 36.52 -5.25
C THR A 486 7.12 37.84 -4.72
N SER A 487 7.01 38.92 -5.49
CA SER A 487 7.42 40.26 -5.06
C SER A 487 6.63 40.73 -3.83
N ALA A 488 5.32 40.50 -3.80
CA ALA A 488 4.49 40.82 -2.65
C ALA A 488 4.79 39.91 -1.44
N ALA A 489 5.02 38.62 -1.65
CA ALA A 489 5.40 37.68 -0.60
C ALA A 489 6.70 38.13 0.07
N ARG A 490 7.72 38.53 -0.70
CA ARG A 490 8.96 39.08 -0.15
C ARG A 490 8.72 40.31 0.73
N ARG A 491 7.84 41.23 0.30
CA ARG A 491 7.50 42.45 1.07
C ARG A 491 6.68 42.17 2.33
N VAL A 492 5.69 41.27 2.24
CA VAL A 492 4.69 41.04 3.30
C VAL A 492 5.10 39.94 4.27
N LEU A 493 5.72 38.88 3.77
CA LEU A 493 6.09 37.69 4.55
C LEU A 493 7.58 37.62 4.86
N GLY A 494 8.41 38.36 4.09
CA GLY A 494 9.87 38.35 4.21
C GLY A 494 10.57 37.30 3.34
N THR A 495 9.82 36.55 2.53
CA THR A 495 10.33 35.50 1.64
C THR A 495 9.44 35.37 0.41
N ASP A 496 10.03 35.06 -0.73
CA ASP A 496 9.36 34.65 -1.97
C ASP A 496 9.43 33.13 -2.21
N SER A 497 10.16 32.40 -1.35
CA SER A 497 10.24 30.95 -1.42
C SER A 497 8.94 30.34 -0.93
N PHE A 498 8.30 29.53 -1.77
CA PHE A 498 7.09 28.80 -1.38
C PHE A 498 7.39 27.82 -0.25
N THR A 499 8.56 27.17 -0.30
CA THR A 499 9.02 26.25 0.75
C THR A 499 9.21 26.95 2.10
N ASP A 500 9.67 28.21 2.12
CA ASP A 500 9.71 28.99 3.36
C ASP A 500 8.32 29.44 3.82
N ILE A 501 7.41 29.74 2.88
CA ILE A 501 6.02 30.11 3.17
C ILE A 501 5.25 28.95 3.81
N SER A 502 5.51 27.70 3.38
CA SER A 502 4.86 26.51 3.93
C SER A 502 5.28 26.15 5.34
N ARG A 503 6.35 26.77 5.86
CA ARG A 503 6.69 26.65 7.28
C ARG A 503 5.56 27.24 8.12
N LYS A 504 5.26 26.55 9.22
CA LYS A 504 4.17 26.88 10.16
C LYS A 504 4.11 28.38 10.48
N GLU A 505 5.24 28.99 10.84
CA GLU A 505 5.28 30.41 11.21
C GLU A 505 4.86 31.35 10.06
N THR A 506 5.44 31.15 8.87
CA THR A 506 5.18 32.01 7.70
C THR A 506 3.75 31.82 7.18
N THR A 507 3.25 30.58 7.17
CA THR A 507 1.85 30.28 6.86
C THR A 507 0.92 31.01 7.82
N GLU A 508 1.19 30.96 9.13
CA GLU A 508 0.37 31.67 10.12
C GLU A 508 0.41 33.19 9.95
N ARG A 509 1.57 33.76 9.59
CA ARG A 509 1.71 35.19 9.27
C ARG A 509 0.86 35.57 8.05
N LEU A 510 0.90 34.77 6.98
CA LEU A 510 0.07 34.95 5.79
C LEU A 510 -1.42 34.95 6.16
N LEU A 511 -1.87 33.92 6.88
CA LEU A 511 -3.28 33.75 7.25
C LEU A 511 -3.78 34.87 8.16
N ARG A 512 -3.00 35.28 9.17
CA ARG A 512 -3.32 36.44 10.02
C ARG A 512 -3.43 37.73 9.22
N THR A 513 -2.53 37.94 8.26
CA THR A 513 -2.57 39.12 7.38
C THR A 513 -3.82 39.13 6.52
N TYR A 514 -4.15 37.99 5.89
CA TYR A 514 -5.38 37.80 5.13
C TYR A 514 -6.63 38.10 5.97
N LEU A 515 -6.72 37.51 7.17
CA LEU A 515 -7.87 37.66 8.06
C LEU A 515 -8.05 39.11 8.54
N ALA A 516 -6.97 39.78 8.93
CA ALA A 516 -7.01 41.18 9.36
C ALA A 516 -7.44 42.13 8.23
N ARG A 517 -6.92 41.91 7.01
CA ARG A 517 -7.29 42.71 5.83
C ARG A 517 -8.73 42.46 5.39
N SER A 518 -9.21 41.23 5.49
CA SER A 518 -10.59 40.87 5.16
C SER A 518 -11.59 41.51 6.12
N GLN A 519 -11.31 41.51 7.43
CA GLN A 519 -12.14 42.22 8.42
C GLN A 519 -12.24 43.73 8.16
N THR A 520 -11.11 44.32 7.75
CA THR A 520 -11.04 45.75 7.43
C THR A 520 -11.88 46.08 6.19
N SER A 521 -11.83 45.21 5.18
CA SER A 521 -12.60 45.36 3.93
C SER A 521 -14.11 45.24 4.16
N ASP A 522 -14.55 44.28 4.98
CA ASP A 522 -15.96 44.13 5.37
C ASP A 522 -16.46 45.31 6.20
N SER A 523 -15.63 45.83 7.11
CA SER A 523 -15.97 47.00 7.94
C SER A 523 -16.13 48.28 7.10
N PHE A 524 -15.31 48.45 6.05
CA PHE A 524 -15.42 49.57 5.12
C PHE A 524 -16.60 49.46 4.15
N ALA A 525 -17.11 48.25 3.86
CA ALA A 525 -18.33 48.07 3.08
C ALA A 525 -19.57 48.48 3.90
N VAL A 526 -19.68 47.98 5.14
CA VAL A 526 -20.78 48.32 6.06
C VAL A 526 -20.83 49.84 6.34
N ASN A 527 -19.68 50.48 6.59
CA ASN A 527 -19.61 51.93 6.78
C ASN A 527 -19.95 52.75 5.53
N ARG A 528 -19.68 52.25 4.32
CA ARG A 528 -20.05 52.95 3.08
C ARG A 528 -21.55 52.94 2.83
N TYR A 529 -22.23 51.83 3.10
CA TYR A 529 -23.69 51.78 3.05
C TYR A 529 -24.30 52.61 4.17
N GLY A 530 -23.72 52.62 5.38
CA GLY A 530 -24.15 53.50 6.47
C GLY A 530 -23.99 54.98 6.13
N ALA A 531 -22.84 55.39 5.59
CA ALA A 531 -22.59 56.77 5.15
C ALA A 531 -23.50 57.17 3.97
N ALA A 532 -23.70 56.27 3.00
CA ALA A 532 -24.64 56.49 1.90
C ALA A 532 -26.09 56.58 2.40
N LEU A 533 -26.51 55.72 3.35
CA LEU A 533 -27.84 55.80 3.97
C LEU A 533 -28.01 57.09 4.76
N THR A 534 -26.96 57.56 5.45
CA THR A 534 -26.98 58.81 6.21
C THR A 534 -27.07 60.02 5.28
N LEU A 535 -26.40 59.97 4.12
CA LEU A 535 -26.50 60.99 3.06
C LEU A 535 -27.85 60.94 2.31
N LEU A 536 -28.44 59.75 2.16
CA LEU A 536 -29.75 59.58 1.53
C LEU A 536 -30.91 59.95 2.47
N ALA A 537 -30.75 59.69 3.77
CA ALA A 537 -31.71 60.02 4.82
C ALA A 537 -31.63 61.48 5.27
N ASN A 538 -30.51 62.16 4.99
CA ASN A 538 -30.34 63.58 5.25
C ASN A 538 -29.77 64.27 4.00
N PRO A 539 -30.57 64.38 2.91
CA PRO A 539 -30.15 65.17 1.76
C PRO A 539 -29.99 66.61 2.23
N GLY A 540 -28.75 67.09 2.28
CA GLY A 540 -28.48 68.49 2.59
C GLY A 540 -29.30 69.42 1.67
N PRO A 541 -29.61 70.64 2.11
CA PRO A 541 -30.44 71.56 1.34
C PRO A 541 -29.83 71.77 -0.05
N ILE A 542 -30.63 71.46 -1.06
CA ILE A 542 -30.33 71.76 -2.46
C ILE A 542 -30.31 73.29 -2.56
N PHE A 543 -29.12 73.87 -2.73
CA PHE A 543 -28.93 75.28 -3.06
C PHE A 543 -28.88 75.48 -4.56
#